data_AF-A0A3N6GUD1-F1
#
_entry.id   AF-A0A3N6GUD1-F1
#
_cell.length_a   1.000
_cell.length_b   1.000
_cell.length_c   1.000
_cell.angle_alpha   90.00
_cell.angle_beta   90.00
_cell.angle_gamma   90.00
#
_symmetry.space_group_name_H-M   'P 1'
#
loop_
_entity.id
_entity.type
_entity.pdbx_description
1 polymer ?
#
loop_
_entity_poly.entity_id
_entity_poly.type
_entity_poly.pdbx_seq_one_letter_code
_entity_poly.pdbx_strand_id
1 'polypeptide(L)'
;MKTKRQWAGLVTAVALLSGCSGHQDSAKDQSQATAKKPSTGHSRPSSAPALPVGMLRLGSSFPFREEGRSDSWKVSVGALSPVRPSAKASSIPDGWQALTTKVTFTNTDSGIAELHGSFDATARYSSEGRTAAVFTDTGVEGLEFPDVEAHPIRVRPGGTYSTTVGYAVPADAAGQPLTITFEGDDPIYIEGAVPGAPARPVDVSQIQPADTAKELKFGDWAEDSPWLRIGQPRTVGTTTQGRRYAVDLSFFNDFDDTVLGHRPKASLRVFAGAELTEGDFEENLSNLPSLAWIAPQRMATVTVHFTIPGKQVEGPVSIEVVDPYGEDVTYTGDVKN
;
A
#
# COMPACT_ATOMS: atom_id res chain seq x y z
N MET A 1 -50.17 -12.87 -14.92
CA MET A 1 -50.83 -11.55 -14.77
C MET A 1 -49.88 -10.49 -15.32
N LYS A 2 -50.38 -9.63 -16.22
CA LYS A 2 -49.67 -8.51 -16.86
C LYS A 2 -49.97 -7.21 -16.12
N THR A 3 -48.95 -6.36 -15.92
CA THR A 3 -48.91 -4.87 -15.98
C THR A 3 -47.52 -4.48 -15.43
N LYS A 4 -46.53 -3.85 -16.08
CA LYS A 4 -46.34 -2.69 -16.99
C LYS A 4 -46.53 -1.30 -16.35
N ARG A 5 -45.42 -0.50 -16.44
CA ARG A 5 -45.25 0.98 -16.47
C ARG A 5 -45.23 1.70 -15.10
N GLN A 6 -44.51 2.83 -14.86
CA GLN A 6 -43.69 3.76 -15.66
C GLN A 6 -42.87 4.70 -14.71
N TRP A 7 -41.97 5.49 -15.29
CA TRP A 7 -40.96 6.42 -14.72
C TRP A 7 -41.49 7.73 -14.10
N ALA A 8 -40.69 8.34 -13.21
CA ALA A 8 -40.35 9.79 -13.06
C ALA A 8 -39.47 9.95 -11.80
N GLY A 9 -38.34 10.66 -11.72
CA GLY A 9 -37.87 11.84 -12.44
C GLY A 9 -38.26 13.10 -11.66
N LEU A 10 -37.45 13.54 -10.67
CA LEU A 10 -37.53 14.88 -10.11
C LEU A 10 -36.15 15.41 -9.69
N VAL A 11 -35.68 16.41 -10.44
CA VAL A 11 -34.57 17.31 -10.11
C VAL A 11 -35.19 18.54 -9.46
N THR A 12 -34.67 18.98 -8.31
CA THR A 12 -35.04 20.29 -7.75
C THR A 12 -33.77 21.09 -7.49
N ALA A 13 -33.51 22.05 -8.38
CA ALA A 13 -32.61 23.17 -8.14
C ALA A 13 -33.37 24.25 -7.37
N VAL A 14 -32.74 24.85 -6.37
CA VAL A 14 -33.17 26.12 -5.78
C VAL A 14 -31.98 27.06 -5.77
N ALA A 15 -32.12 28.13 -6.55
CA ALA A 15 -31.30 29.33 -6.47
C ALA A 15 -32.24 30.53 -6.30
N LEU A 16 -31.64 31.65 -5.85
CA LEU A 16 -32.16 33.03 -5.82
C LEU A 16 -33.05 33.37 -4.60
N LEU A 17 -32.95 34.50 -3.89
CA LEU A 17 -32.36 35.82 -4.19
C LEU A 17 -32.35 36.72 -2.92
N SER A 18 -31.31 37.56 -2.82
CA SER A 18 -31.36 39.02 -2.55
C SER A 18 -31.64 39.61 -1.16
N GLY A 19 -30.90 40.70 -0.87
CA GLY A 19 -31.22 41.71 0.15
C GLY A 19 -30.10 42.74 0.37
N CYS A 20 -30.03 43.75 -0.50
CA CYS A 20 -29.17 44.95 -0.38
C CYS A 20 -29.77 46.04 0.53
N SER A 21 -28.89 46.93 1.03
CA SER A 21 -29.04 48.39 1.30
C SER A 21 -28.50 48.76 2.70
N GLY A 22 -27.76 49.84 2.94
CA GLY A 22 -27.22 50.91 2.10
C GLY A 22 -26.61 52.03 3.00
N HIS A 23 -25.64 52.79 2.44
CA HIS A 23 -25.27 54.21 2.70
C HIS A 23 -24.97 54.69 4.15
N GLN A 24 -24.06 55.63 4.48
CA GLN A 24 -23.40 56.71 3.73
C GLN A 24 -22.18 57.26 4.53
N ASP A 25 -21.29 57.96 3.83
CA ASP A 25 -20.01 58.55 4.26
C ASP A 25 -20.06 59.63 5.35
N SER A 26 -18.92 59.84 6.05
CA SER A 26 -18.25 61.15 6.15
C SER A 26 -16.86 61.06 6.80
N ALA A 27 -15.89 61.74 6.20
CA ALA A 27 -14.50 61.87 6.62
C ALA A 27 -14.27 63.07 7.55
N LYS A 28 -13.28 62.99 8.47
CA LYS A 28 -12.07 63.85 8.52
C LYS A 28 -11.20 63.67 9.78
N ASP A 29 -9.90 63.53 9.49
CA ASP A 29 -8.70 64.06 10.15
C ASP A 29 -8.13 63.60 11.52
N GLN A 30 -6.82 63.31 11.42
CA GLN A 30 -5.70 63.51 12.36
C GLN A 30 -5.58 62.65 13.64
N SER A 31 -4.59 61.74 13.66
CA SER A 31 -3.27 61.98 14.29
C SER A 31 -2.41 60.72 14.35
N GLN A 32 -1.13 60.87 13.98
CA GLN A 32 -0.06 59.88 14.14
C GLN A 32 0.23 59.60 15.62
N ALA A 33 0.36 58.33 16.00
CA ALA A 33 1.31 57.89 17.01
C ALA A 33 1.64 56.40 16.81
N THR A 34 2.94 56.14 16.67
CA THR A 34 3.62 54.85 16.54
C THR A 34 3.14 53.79 17.53
N ALA A 35 2.63 52.66 17.02
CA ALA A 35 2.46 51.43 17.78
C ALA A 35 3.03 50.24 17.00
N LYS A 36 3.87 49.48 17.70
CA LYS A 36 4.71 48.37 17.25
C LYS A 36 3.96 47.38 16.34
N LYS A 37 4.55 47.13 15.16
CA LYS A 37 4.21 45.99 14.30
C LYS A 37 4.45 44.70 15.10
N PRO A 38 3.44 43.83 15.34
CA PRO A 38 3.71 42.49 15.79
C PRO A 38 4.43 41.77 14.64
N SER A 39 5.63 41.27 14.92
CA SER A 39 6.28 40.25 14.12
C SER A 39 5.38 39.02 14.13
N THR A 40 4.50 38.89 13.13
CA THR A 40 3.90 37.60 12.79
C THR A 40 4.96 36.81 12.05
N GLY A 41 5.89 36.24 12.83
CA GLY A 41 6.72 35.14 12.38
C GLY A 41 5.81 34.16 11.66
N HIS A 42 6.01 34.02 10.35
CA HIS A 42 5.39 32.98 9.57
C HIS A 42 6.04 31.69 10.04
N SER A 43 5.52 31.11 11.12
CA SER A 43 5.63 29.68 11.37
C SER A 43 4.94 29.01 10.19
N ARG A 44 5.76 28.75 9.16
CA ARG A 44 5.45 27.87 8.03
C ARG A 44 4.81 26.62 8.64
N PRO A 45 3.53 26.30 8.35
CA PRO A 45 3.01 25.03 8.80
C PRO A 45 3.90 23.98 8.13
N SER A 46 4.56 23.16 8.94
CA SER A 46 5.16 21.92 8.48
C SER A 46 4.01 20.99 8.09
N SER A 47 3.35 21.30 6.96
CA SER A 47 2.29 20.48 6.41
C SER A 47 2.97 19.21 5.89
N ALA A 48 2.86 18.13 6.65
CA ALA A 48 3.14 16.81 6.12
C ALA A 48 2.42 16.67 4.78
N PRO A 49 3.09 16.12 3.74
CA PRO A 49 2.55 16.08 2.38
C PRO A 49 1.12 15.55 2.35
N ALA A 50 0.29 16.11 1.47
CA ALA A 50 -1.07 15.62 1.27
C ALA A 50 -1.01 14.15 0.82
N LEU A 51 -1.89 13.32 1.37
CA LEU A 51 -2.04 11.94 0.89
C LEU A 51 -2.87 11.94 -0.40
N PRO A 52 -2.65 10.96 -1.29
CA PRO A 52 -3.56 10.68 -2.40
C PRO A 52 -5.01 10.52 -1.93
N VAL A 53 -5.96 10.78 -2.84
CA VAL A 53 -7.39 10.58 -2.55
C VAL A 53 -7.63 9.10 -2.23
N GLY A 54 -8.53 8.83 -1.27
CA GLY A 54 -8.84 7.47 -0.85
C GLY A 54 -7.92 6.90 0.23
N MET A 55 -6.78 7.54 0.51
CA MET A 55 -5.89 7.14 1.59
C MET A 55 -6.18 7.89 2.89
N LEU A 56 -6.11 7.18 4.01
CA LEU A 56 -6.27 7.71 5.35
C LEU A 56 -4.91 7.91 6.04
N ARG A 57 -4.85 8.80 7.03
CA ARG A 57 -3.67 8.93 7.88
C ARG A 57 -3.75 7.96 9.06
N LEU A 58 -2.60 7.43 9.49
CA LEU A 58 -2.51 6.72 10.77
C LEU A 58 -3.06 7.58 11.92
N GLY A 59 -3.83 6.96 12.81
CA GLY A 59 -4.64 7.65 13.82
C GLY A 59 -6.09 7.93 13.39
N SER A 60 -6.45 7.71 12.12
CA SER A 60 -7.83 7.89 11.64
C SER A 60 -8.72 6.69 12.03
N SER A 61 -10.05 6.90 11.97
CA SER A 61 -11.03 5.82 12.09
C SER A 61 -11.87 5.74 10.82
N PHE A 62 -12.33 4.54 10.47
CA PHE A 62 -13.04 4.27 9.22
C PHE A 62 -14.06 3.15 9.39
N PRO A 63 -15.12 3.12 8.57
CA PRO A 63 -15.98 1.94 8.46
C PRO A 63 -15.20 0.81 7.79
N PHE A 64 -15.40 -0.42 8.27
CA PHE A 64 -14.78 -1.62 7.74
C PHE A 64 -15.77 -2.78 7.82
N ARG A 65 -15.68 -3.67 6.84
CA ARG A 65 -16.45 -4.90 6.76
C ARG A 65 -15.53 -5.99 6.22
N GLU A 66 -15.48 -7.10 6.94
CA GLU A 66 -14.77 -8.31 6.48
C GLU A 66 -15.44 -8.84 5.21
N GLU A 67 -14.63 -9.30 4.25
CA GLU A 67 -15.13 -9.79 2.97
C GLU A 67 -16.18 -10.88 3.16
N GLY A 68 -17.34 -10.71 2.51
CA GLY A 68 -18.42 -11.70 2.57
C GLY A 68 -19.17 -11.78 3.90
N ARG A 69 -18.99 -10.80 4.81
CA ARG A 69 -19.71 -10.71 6.10
C ARG A 69 -20.65 -9.52 6.14
N SER A 70 -21.73 -9.63 6.94
CA SER A 70 -22.70 -8.55 7.09
C SER A 70 -22.32 -7.51 8.14
N ASP A 71 -21.55 -7.94 9.15
CA ASP A 71 -21.24 -7.14 10.33
C ASP A 71 -20.39 -5.92 9.94
N SER A 72 -20.70 -4.76 10.54
CA SER A 72 -20.03 -3.51 10.25
C SER A 72 -19.29 -2.97 11.47
N TRP A 73 -18.01 -2.70 11.24
CA TRP A 73 -17.09 -2.23 12.26
C TRP A 73 -16.71 -0.79 11.99
N LYS A 74 -16.57 0.00 13.05
CA LYS A 74 -15.71 1.19 13.01
C LYS A 74 -14.33 0.78 13.52
N VAL A 75 -13.35 0.83 12.65
CA VAL A 75 -11.96 0.48 12.96
C VAL A 75 -11.15 1.75 13.17
N SER A 76 -10.27 1.77 14.17
CA SER A 76 -9.27 2.81 14.35
C SER A 76 -7.89 2.21 14.51
N VAL A 77 -6.90 2.76 13.82
CA VAL A 77 -5.51 2.32 13.89
C VAL A 77 -4.67 3.40 14.56
N GLY A 78 -4.03 3.04 15.67
CA GLY A 78 -3.18 3.93 16.44
C GLY A 78 -1.92 4.36 15.70
N ALA A 79 -1.18 5.28 16.31
CA ALA A 79 0.15 5.66 15.80
C ALA A 79 1.14 4.48 15.95
N LEU A 80 2.12 4.43 15.03
CA LEU A 80 3.24 3.50 15.15
C LEU A 80 4.14 3.92 16.32
N SER A 81 4.45 2.96 17.19
CA SER A 81 5.34 3.16 18.33
C SER A 81 6.53 2.21 18.23
N PRO A 82 7.77 2.70 18.34
CA PRO A 82 8.93 1.82 18.46
C PRO A 82 8.81 0.96 19.71
N VAL A 83 9.14 -0.31 19.58
CA VAL A 83 9.21 -1.22 20.72
C VAL A 83 10.55 -1.94 20.74
N ARG A 84 10.96 -2.35 21.93
CA ARG A 84 12.06 -3.29 22.09
C ARG A 84 11.48 -4.70 22.16
N PRO A 85 11.75 -5.58 21.18
CA PRO A 85 11.27 -6.95 21.22
C PRO A 85 11.78 -7.67 22.47
N SER A 86 10.94 -8.51 23.07
CA SER A 86 11.33 -9.42 24.13
C SER A 86 12.12 -10.61 23.56
N ALA A 87 12.70 -11.42 24.45
CA ALA A 87 13.38 -12.67 24.05
C ALA A 87 12.45 -13.71 23.41
N LYS A 88 11.12 -13.51 23.46
CA LYS A 88 10.12 -14.38 22.83
C LYS A 88 9.65 -13.89 21.46
N ALA A 89 10.12 -12.73 21.02
CA ALA A 89 9.74 -12.21 19.72
C ALA A 89 10.17 -13.18 18.61
N SER A 90 9.28 -13.40 17.65
CA SER A 90 9.53 -14.27 16.49
C SER A 90 9.49 -13.46 15.20
N SER A 91 10.14 -13.92 14.13
CA SER A 91 10.00 -13.33 12.79
C SER A 91 10.49 -11.87 12.64
N ILE A 92 11.44 -11.43 13.47
CA ILE A 92 12.12 -10.14 13.32
C ILE A 92 13.50 -10.39 12.71
N PRO A 93 13.78 -9.90 11.49
CA PRO A 93 15.10 -10.05 10.89
C PRO A 93 16.18 -9.26 11.66
N ASP A 94 17.42 -9.75 11.60
CA ASP A 94 18.55 -9.12 12.29
C ASP A 94 18.76 -7.66 11.84
N GLY A 95 18.93 -6.77 12.82
CA GLY A 95 19.16 -5.34 12.58
C GLY A 95 17.92 -4.54 12.19
N TRP A 96 16.73 -5.16 12.15
CA TRP A 96 15.48 -4.46 11.88
C TRP A 96 14.94 -3.80 13.15
N GLN A 97 14.26 -2.66 12.98
CA GLN A 97 13.52 -2.00 14.05
C GLN A 97 12.11 -2.59 14.16
N ALA A 98 11.64 -2.77 15.39
CA ALA A 98 10.31 -3.27 15.67
C ALA A 98 9.37 -2.13 16.06
N LEU A 99 8.18 -2.15 15.47
CA LEU A 99 7.13 -1.17 15.63
C LEU A 99 5.85 -1.88 16.04
N THR A 100 5.02 -1.23 16.84
CA THR A 100 3.66 -1.70 17.10
C THR A 100 2.63 -0.64 16.79
N THR A 101 1.42 -1.08 16.47
CA THR A 101 0.23 -0.23 16.47
C THR A 101 -0.93 -0.97 17.11
N LYS A 102 -1.83 -0.20 17.72
CA LYS A 102 -3.07 -0.71 18.30
C LYS A 102 -4.19 -0.58 17.27
N VAL A 103 -4.86 -1.68 16.98
CA VAL A 103 -6.07 -1.69 16.16
C VAL A 103 -7.27 -1.90 17.06
N THR A 104 -8.28 -1.05 16.94
CA THR A 104 -9.50 -1.11 17.75
C THR A 104 -10.71 -1.26 16.84
N PHE A 105 -11.48 -2.33 17.05
CA PHE A 105 -12.72 -2.62 16.36
C PHE A 105 -13.89 -2.23 17.27
N THR A 106 -14.75 -1.33 16.79
CA THR A 106 -15.96 -0.91 17.50
C THR A 106 -17.17 -1.48 16.78
N ASN A 107 -17.98 -2.26 17.48
CA ASN A 107 -19.22 -2.79 16.92
C ASN A 107 -20.22 -1.63 16.70
N THR A 108 -20.56 -1.37 15.44
CA THR A 108 -21.53 -0.33 15.06
C THR A 108 -22.95 -0.85 14.82
N ASP A 109 -23.13 -2.16 14.87
CA ASP A 109 -24.42 -2.81 14.68
C ASP A 109 -25.27 -2.80 15.95
N SER A 110 -26.58 -3.00 15.76
CA SER A 110 -27.54 -3.13 16.86
C SER A 110 -27.49 -4.49 17.57
N GLY A 111 -26.80 -5.47 16.98
CA GLY A 111 -26.64 -6.83 17.50
C GLY A 111 -25.22 -7.12 18.01
N ILE A 112 -25.00 -8.32 18.55
CA ILE A 112 -23.64 -8.80 18.80
C ILE A 112 -22.98 -9.01 17.44
N ALA A 113 -21.84 -8.38 17.21
CA ALA A 113 -21.01 -8.58 16.02
C ALA A 113 -19.90 -9.58 16.33
N GLU A 114 -19.52 -10.35 15.32
CA GLU A 114 -18.49 -11.39 15.39
C GLU A 114 -17.28 -10.98 14.54
N LEU A 115 -16.11 -10.88 15.17
CA LEU A 115 -14.84 -10.67 14.47
C LEU A 115 -14.22 -12.04 14.23
N HIS A 116 -13.97 -12.38 12.96
CA HIS A 116 -13.40 -13.67 12.57
C HIS A 116 -11.87 -13.56 12.46
N GLY A 117 -11.17 -14.70 12.54
CA GLY A 117 -9.81 -14.78 13.09
C GLY A 117 -8.63 -14.19 12.32
N SER A 118 -8.85 -13.54 11.19
CA SER A 118 -7.80 -12.79 10.51
C SER A 118 -8.36 -11.47 10.03
N PHE A 119 -7.58 -10.41 10.27
CA PHE A 119 -7.76 -9.16 9.55
C PHE A 119 -6.60 -9.10 8.57
N ASP A 120 -6.91 -9.42 7.31
CA ASP A 120 -5.94 -9.49 6.24
C ASP A 120 -5.38 -8.10 6.01
N ALA A 121 -4.19 -7.86 6.54
CA ALA A 121 -3.53 -6.57 6.46
C ALA A 121 -2.10 -6.73 5.97
N THR A 122 -1.71 -5.90 5.00
CA THR A 122 -0.33 -5.86 4.50
C THR A 122 0.26 -4.49 4.78
N ALA A 123 1.43 -4.46 5.41
CA ALA A 123 2.19 -3.23 5.61
C ALA A 123 3.37 -3.16 4.62
N ARG A 124 3.49 -2.02 3.92
CA ARG A 124 4.59 -1.73 3.00
C ARG A 124 5.29 -0.44 3.40
N TYR A 125 6.61 -0.44 3.39
CA TYR A 125 7.44 0.71 3.73
C TYR A 125 8.22 1.24 2.53
N SER A 126 8.67 2.50 2.64
CA SER A 126 9.44 3.25 1.64
C SER A 126 8.71 3.52 0.32
N SER A 127 9.36 4.32 -0.55
CA SER A 127 8.92 4.53 -1.92
C SER A 127 8.71 3.21 -2.65
N GLU A 128 9.66 2.28 -2.50
CA GLU A 128 9.72 1.00 -3.20
C GLU A 128 8.61 0.03 -2.80
N GLY A 129 7.84 0.33 -1.73
CA GLY A 129 6.72 -0.52 -1.35
C GLY A 129 7.13 -1.92 -0.92
N ARG A 130 8.28 -2.06 -0.24
CA ARG A 130 8.73 -3.34 0.30
C ARG A 130 7.86 -3.75 1.47
N THR A 131 7.54 -5.02 1.58
CA THR A 131 6.71 -5.56 2.67
C THR A 131 7.46 -5.52 4.00
N ALA A 132 6.82 -4.94 5.02
CA ALA A 132 7.27 -5.04 6.40
C ALA A 132 7.04 -6.47 6.90
N ALA A 133 7.97 -6.99 7.69
CA ALA A 133 7.76 -8.29 8.35
C ALA A 133 6.74 -8.12 9.48
N VAL A 134 5.86 -9.10 9.66
CA VAL A 134 4.91 -9.13 10.78
C VAL A 134 5.53 -9.99 11.88
N PHE A 135 5.45 -9.54 13.11
CA PHE A 135 6.01 -10.26 14.25
C PHE A 135 5.00 -10.40 15.39
N THR A 136 5.19 -11.44 16.19
CA THR A 136 4.46 -11.68 17.45
C THR A 136 5.43 -11.59 18.62
N ASP A 137 4.92 -11.17 19.78
CA ASP A 137 5.68 -11.04 21.02
C ASP A 137 4.74 -11.03 22.24
N THR A 138 5.27 -10.93 23.45
CA THR A 138 4.50 -10.78 24.69
C THR A 138 3.64 -9.51 24.64
N GLY A 139 2.33 -9.66 24.50
CA GLY A 139 1.39 -8.54 24.36
C GLY A 139 1.29 -7.95 22.95
N VAL A 140 1.92 -8.60 21.96
CA VAL A 140 1.78 -8.30 20.53
C VAL A 140 1.22 -9.55 19.87
N GLU A 141 -0.08 -9.49 19.59
CA GLU A 141 -0.85 -10.65 19.12
C GLU A 141 -0.55 -10.98 17.66
N GLY A 142 -0.16 -9.99 16.84
CA GLY A 142 0.12 -10.15 15.41
C GLY A 142 -1.10 -9.81 14.54
N LEU A 143 -1.14 -10.35 13.33
CA LEU A 143 -2.27 -10.20 12.38
C LEU A 143 -3.20 -11.41 12.33
N GLU A 144 -2.67 -12.58 12.71
CA GLU A 144 -3.42 -13.84 12.74
C GLU A 144 -3.83 -14.11 14.19
N PHE A 145 -5.12 -14.31 14.43
CA PHE A 145 -5.62 -14.75 15.72
C PHE A 145 -5.85 -16.27 15.67
N PRO A 146 -5.02 -17.08 16.33
CA PRO A 146 -5.28 -18.51 16.41
C PRO A 146 -6.65 -18.73 17.08
N ASP A 147 -7.43 -19.66 16.52
CA ASP A 147 -8.71 -20.18 17.06
C ASP A 147 -9.97 -19.30 16.89
N VAL A 148 -9.86 -18.13 16.27
CA VAL A 148 -11.01 -17.20 16.15
C VAL A 148 -11.95 -17.55 14.98
N GLU A 149 -11.51 -18.34 14.00
CA GLU A 149 -12.45 -18.91 12.99
C GLU A 149 -13.45 -19.90 13.61
N ALA A 150 -12.98 -20.74 14.55
CA ALA A 150 -13.84 -21.66 15.28
C ALA A 150 -14.61 -20.97 16.41
N HIS A 151 -14.00 -19.94 17.01
CA HIS A 151 -14.53 -19.19 18.14
C HIS A 151 -14.40 -17.67 17.92
N PRO A 152 -15.31 -17.05 17.14
CA PRO A 152 -15.20 -15.64 16.81
C PRO A 152 -15.27 -14.75 18.04
N ILE A 153 -14.55 -13.64 17.99
CA ILE A 153 -14.57 -12.64 19.05
C ILE A 153 -15.91 -11.91 18.99
N ARG A 154 -16.74 -12.10 20.02
CA ARG A 154 -18.07 -11.51 20.13
C ARG A 154 -18.03 -10.18 20.84
N VAL A 155 -18.49 -9.12 20.16
CA VAL A 155 -18.52 -7.77 20.71
C VAL A 155 -19.97 -7.30 20.78
N ARG A 156 -20.44 -6.91 21.97
CA ARG A 156 -21.80 -6.35 22.16
C ARG A 156 -21.99 -5.03 21.38
N PRO A 157 -23.23 -4.60 21.09
CA PRO A 157 -23.50 -3.30 20.46
C PRO A 157 -22.78 -2.14 21.16
N GLY A 158 -22.06 -1.32 20.40
CA GLY A 158 -21.26 -0.20 20.92
C GLY A 158 -20.04 -0.60 21.76
N GLY A 159 -19.77 -1.89 21.91
CA GLY A 159 -18.58 -2.42 22.54
C GLY A 159 -17.36 -2.31 21.62
N THR A 160 -16.18 -2.52 22.21
CA THR A 160 -14.91 -2.47 21.49
C THR A 160 -14.07 -3.71 21.76
N TYR A 161 -13.41 -4.23 20.73
CA TYR A 161 -12.28 -5.14 20.84
C TYR A 161 -11.00 -4.40 20.43
N SER A 162 -9.85 -4.75 20.98
CA SER A 162 -8.58 -4.15 20.58
C SER A 162 -7.46 -5.16 20.58
N THR A 163 -6.58 -5.03 19.60
CA THR A 163 -5.40 -5.87 19.41
C THR A 163 -4.16 -5.01 19.18
N THR A 164 -2.98 -5.59 19.39
CA THR A 164 -1.70 -4.96 19.05
C THR A 164 -1.01 -5.75 17.94
N VAL A 165 -0.70 -5.05 16.84
CA VAL A 165 0.00 -5.59 15.68
C VAL A 165 1.46 -5.19 15.73
N GLY A 166 2.36 -6.13 15.44
CA GLY A 166 3.79 -5.91 15.31
C GLY A 166 4.25 -5.85 13.86
N TYR A 167 5.01 -4.82 13.50
CA TYR A 167 5.71 -4.71 12.22
C TYR A 167 7.21 -4.52 12.45
N ALA A 168 8.04 -5.22 11.69
CA ALA A 168 9.47 -4.99 11.63
C ALA A 168 9.84 -4.42 10.26
N VAL A 169 10.69 -3.39 10.26
CA VAL A 169 11.26 -2.77 9.06
C VAL A 169 12.76 -2.57 9.23
N PRO A 170 13.55 -2.48 8.14
CA PRO A 170 14.94 -2.09 8.21
C PRO A 170 15.16 -0.76 8.96
N ALA A 171 16.34 -0.58 9.56
CA ALA A 171 16.67 0.65 10.29
C ALA A 171 16.69 1.90 9.39
N ASP A 172 17.05 1.75 8.11
CA ASP A 172 17.06 2.83 7.12
C ASP A 172 15.66 3.23 6.61
N ALA A 173 14.62 2.47 6.97
CA ALA A 173 13.23 2.86 6.75
C ALA A 173 12.76 3.98 7.68
N ALA A 174 13.57 4.40 8.66
CA ALA A 174 13.24 5.50 9.56
C ALA A 174 12.80 6.78 8.79
N GLY A 175 11.63 7.31 9.16
CA GLY A 175 11.02 8.48 8.52
C GLY A 175 10.41 8.28 7.15
N GLN A 176 10.51 7.07 6.57
CA GLN A 176 9.85 6.70 5.32
C GLN A 176 8.35 6.49 5.54
N PRO A 177 7.50 6.59 4.50
CA PRO A 177 6.11 6.19 4.60
C PRO A 177 6.00 4.69 4.91
N LEU A 178 5.01 4.34 5.72
CA LEU A 178 4.51 2.99 5.93
C LEU A 178 3.01 3.01 5.66
N THR A 179 2.60 2.30 4.60
CA THR A 179 1.21 2.11 4.20
C THR A 179 0.72 0.75 4.69
N ILE A 180 -0.36 0.74 5.45
CA ILE A 180 -1.10 -0.46 5.87
C ILE A 180 -2.34 -0.54 5.00
N THR A 181 -2.46 -1.65 4.28
CA THR A 181 -3.65 -2.00 3.50
C THR A 181 -4.46 -3.01 4.30
N PHE A 182 -5.73 -2.73 4.58
CA PHE A 182 -6.70 -3.69 5.13
C PHE A 182 -7.53 -4.24 3.98
N GLU A 183 -7.59 -5.56 3.83
CA GLU A 183 -8.45 -6.25 2.88
C GLU A 183 -9.82 -6.51 3.51
N GLY A 184 -10.87 -6.26 2.73
CA GLY A 184 -12.27 -6.41 3.08
C GLY A 184 -13.10 -6.32 1.79
N ASP A 185 -14.41 -6.09 1.89
CA ASP A 185 -15.26 -5.87 0.71
C ASP A 185 -14.68 -4.77 -0.22
N ASP A 186 -14.15 -3.70 0.38
CA ASP A 186 -13.35 -2.67 -0.28
C ASP A 186 -12.01 -2.51 0.47
N PRO A 187 -10.87 -2.45 -0.22
CA PRO A 187 -9.58 -2.27 0.43
C PRO A 187 -9.44 -0.87 1.04
N ILE A 188 -8.96 -0.79 2.29
CA ILE A 188 -8.70 0.47 2.98
C ILE A 188 -7.20 0.70 3.12
N TYR A 189 -6.74 1.89 2.74
CA TYR A 189 -5.32 2.26 2.78
C TYR A 189 -5.06 3.32 3.86
N ILE A 190 -4.09 3.06 4.73
CA ILE A 190 -3.72 3.96 5.82
C ILE A 190 -2.22 4.18 5.82
N GLU A 191 -1.78 5.43 5.79
CA GLU A 191 -0.37 5.78 5.78
C GLU A 191 0.03 6.61 7.00
N GLY A 192 1.21 6.30 7.53
CA GLY A 192 1.96 7.23 8.39
C GLY A 192 3.46 7.04 8.18
N ALA A 193 4.26 7.72 8.98
CA ALA A 193 5.71 7.60 8.89
C ALA A 193 6.24 6.55 9.86
N VAL A 194 7.23 5.78 9.43
CA VAL A 194 8.07 5.00 10.34
C VAL A 194 8.73 5.98 11.32
N PRO A 195 8.61 5.76 12.64
CA PRO A 195 9.22 6.64 13.63
C PRO A 195 10.73 6.83 13.38
N GLY A 196 11.18 8.08 13.34
CA GLY A 196 12.57 8.42 13.04
C GLY A 196 12.73 9.81 12.43
N ALA A 197 13.95 10.14 12.02
CA ALA A 197 14.22 11.38 11.31
C ALA A 197 13.49 11.38 9.96
N PRO A 198 12.84 12.49 9.54
CA PRO A 198 12.08 12.54 8.29
C PRO A 198 12.92 12.08 7.09
N ALA A 199 12.38 11.16 6.31
CA ALA A 199 12.99 10.78 5.05
C ALA A 199 12.79 11.86 3.99
N ARG A 200 13.65 11.84 2.97
CA ARG A 200 13.43 12.64 1.77
C ARG A 200 12.10 12.22 1.13
N PRO A 201 11.24 13.16 0.71
CA PRO A 201 10.01 12.83 0.00
C PRO A 201 10.30 11.98 -1.24
N VAL A 202 9.42 11.01 -1.48
CA VAL A 202 9.46 10.18 -2.68
C VAL A 202 9.11 11.05 -3.89
N ASP A 203 9.94 10.98 -4.92
CA ASP A 203 9.69 11.67 -6.17
C ASP A 203 9.05 10.69 -7.16
N VAL A 204 7.71 10.64 -7.16
CA VAL A 204 6.94 9.79 -8.08
C VAL A 204 7.09 10.24 -9.55
N SER A 205 7.61 11.44 -9.81
CA SER A 205 7.88 11.91 -11.19
C SER A 205 9.01 11.17 -11.89
N GLN A 206 9.77 10.34 -11.16
CA GLN A 206 10.78 9.45 -11.71
C GLN A 206 10.20 8.17 -12.33
N ILE A 207 8.91 7.92 -12.12
CA ILE A 207 8.21 6.81 -12.76
C ILE A 207 7.75 7.30 -14.13
N GLN A 208 8.47 6.86 -15.17
CA GLN A 208 8.18 7.18 -16.57
C GLN A 208 8.04 5.88 -17.34
N PRO A 209 6.82 5.48 -17.70
CA PRO A 209 6.61 4.25 -18.45
C PRO A 209 7.17 4.42 -19.87
N ALA A 210 7.78 3.34 -20.36
CA ALA A 210 8.23 3.19 -21.71
C ALA A 210 7.14 2.51 -22.54
N ASP A 211 7.10 2.87 -23.82
CA ASP A 211 6.21 2.27 -24.82
C ASP A 211 6.45 0.75 -24.91
N THR A 212 5.43 -0.03 -24.55
CA THR A 212 5.45 -1.51 -24.49
C THR A 212 5.44 -2.16 -25.86
N ALA A 213 5.29 -1.38 -26.96
CA ALA A 213 5.47 -1.87 -28.32
C ALA A 213 6.93 -2.23 -28.67
N LYS A 214 7.86 -2.06 -27.73
CA LYS A 214 9.27 -2.41 -27.85
C LYS A 214 9.69 -3.36 -26.74
N GLU A 215 10.70 -4.17 -27.03
CA GLU A 215 11.41 -4.94 -26.01
C GLU A 215 11.93 -4.00 -24.92
N LEU A 216 11.47 -4.23 -23.68
CA LEU A 216 11.84 -3.42 -22.53
C LEU A 216 13.18 -3.89 -21.96
N LYS A 217 13.96 -2.98 -21.39
CA LYS A 217 15.18 -3.33 -20.66
C LYS A 217 14.88 -3.47 -19.18
N PHE A 218 15.68 -4.27 -18.48
CA PHE A 218 15.62 -4.28 -17.02
C PHE A 218 15.81 -2.87 -16.45
N GLY A 219 14.87 -2.45 -15.60
CA GLY A 219 14.79 -1.12 -15.02
C GLY A 219 13.77 -0.20 -15.69
N ASP A 220 13.32 -0.49 -16.91
CA ASP A 220 12.25 0.25 -17.57
C ASP A 220 10.90 -0.04 -16.89
N TRP A 221 10.00 0.93 -16.90
CA TRP A 221 8.60 0.75 -16.50
C TRP A 221 7.76 0.41 -17.74
N ALA A 222 6.93 -0.62 -17.70
CA ALA A 222 5.92 -0.89 -18.72
C ALA A 222 4.69 0.00 -18.52
N GLU A 223 4.17 0.56 -19.61
CA GLU A 223 2.90 1.33 -19.67
C GLU A 223 1.65 0.43 -19.63
N ASP A 224 1.68 -0.68 -18.91
CA ASP A 224 0.50 -1.53 -18.68
C ASP A 224 0.08 -1.41 -17.22
N SER A 225 -1.21 -1.40 -16.90
CA SER A 225 -1.70 -1.16 -15.52
C SER A 225 -1.78 -2.48 -14.73
N PRO A 226 -1.05 -2.64 -13.60
CA PRO A 226 -0.28 -1.62 -12.90
C PRO A 226 1.10 -1.49 -13.56
N TRP A 227 1.68 -0.29 -13.58
CA TRP A 227 2.98 -0.14 -14.22
C TRP A 227 3.97 -1.09 -13.57
N LEU A 228 4.59 -1.94 -14.38
CA LEU A 228 5.51 -2.98 -13.94
C LEU A 228 6.93 -2.52 -14.24
N ARG A 229 7.86 -2.80 -13.33
CA ARG A 229 9.30 -2.70 -13.57
C ARG A 229 9.97 -3.96 -13.08
N ILE A 230 10.78 -4.57 -13.92
CA ILE A 230 11.68 -5.65 -13.52
C ILE A 230 13.06 -5.08 -13.33
N GLY A 231 13.57 -5.14 -12.11
CA GLY A 231 14.94 -4.70 -11.80
C GLY A 231 16.00 -5.56 -12.49
N GLN A 232 17.25 -5.13 -12.40
CA GLN A 232 18.37 -5.93 -12.90
C GLN A 232 18.52 -7.23 -12.09
N PRO A 233 18.51 -8.43 -12.72
CA PRO A 233 18.78 -9.67 -11.99
C PRO A 233 20.19 -9.68 -11.41
N ARG A 234 20.31 -10.19 -10.18
CA ARG A 234 21.55 -10.31 -9.42
C ARG A 234 21.85 -11.76 -9.06
N THR A 235 23.09 -12.21 -9.24
CA THR A 235 23.53 -13.54 -8.79
C THR A 235 23.39 -13.64 -7.27
N VAL A 236 22.73 -14.69 -6.79
CA VAL A 236 22.63 -15.01 -5.35
C VAL A 236 23.32 -16.33 -4.98
N GLY A 237 23.79 -17.09 -5.97
CA GLY A 237 24.60 -18.28 -5.76
C GLY A 237 24.61 -19.20 -6.97
N THR A 238 25.16 -20.40 -6.76
CA THR A 238 25.19 -21.48 -7.75
C THR A 238 24.66 -22.75 -7.10
N THR A 239 23.81 -23.47 -7.81
CA THR A 239 23.26 -24.77 -7.41
C THR A 239 23.78 -25.86 -8.35
N THR A 240 23.44 -27.12 -8.08
CA THR A 240 23.70 -28.23 -9.00
C THR A 240 22.91 -28.12 -10.30
N GLN A 241 21.81 -27.37 -10.31
CA GLN A 241 20.92 -27.17 -11.47
C GLN A 241 21.40 -26.02 -12.37
N GLY A 242 22.10 -25.04 -11.80
CA GLY A 242 22.56 -23.87 -12.56
C GLY A 242 22.96 -22.72 -11.66
N ARG A 243 22.99 -21.50 -12.23
CA ARG A 243 23.23 -20.29 -11.45
C ARG A 243 21.91 -19.72 -10.97
N ARG A 244 21.84 -19.35 -9.69
CA ARG A 244 20.66 -18.80 -9.05
C ARG A 244 20.73 -17.28 -9.04
N TYR A 245 19.64 -16.65 -9.44
CA TYR A 245 19.47 -15.21 -9.48
C TYR A 245 18.31 -14.78 -8.58
N ALA A 246 18.33 -13.52 -8.20
CA ALA A 246 17.19 -12.81 -7.63
C ALA A 246 16.89 -11.57 -8.47
N VAL A 247 15.62 -11.22 -8.55
CA VAL A 247 15.17 -10.01 -9.25
C VAL A 247 14.03 -9.37 -8.46
N ASP A 248 13.97 -8.06 -8.47
CA ASP A 248 12.89 -7.31 -7.82
C ASP A 248 11.85 -6.94 -8.90
N LEU A 249 10.60 -7.32 -8.67
CA LEU A 249 9.45 -6.91 -9.47
C LEU A 249 8.76 -5.80 -8.69
N SER A 250 8.73 -4.61 -9.27
CA SER A 250 8.04 -3.44 -8.70
C SER A 250 6.79 -3.15 -9.50
N PHE A 251 5.67 -2.98 -8.80
CA PHE A 251 4.39 -2.61 -9.36
C PHE A 251 4.01 -1.24 -8.80
N PHE A 252 3.57 -0.32 -9.66
CA PHE A 252 3.10 1.00 -9.27
C PHE A 252 1.61 1.15 -9.59
N ASN A 253 0.84 1.59 -8.59
CA ASN A 253 -0.55 1.97 -8.80
C ASN A 253 -0.60 3.46 -9.20
N ASP A 254 -0.82 3.72 -10.48
CA ASP A 254 -0.87 5.06 -11.08
C ASP A 254 -2.25 5.74 -10.95
N PHE A 255 -3.25 5.05 -10.39
CA PHE A 255 -4.56 5.64 -10.14
C PHE A 255 -4.50 6.70 -9.04
N ASP A 256 -5.23 7.80 -9.25
CA ASP A 256 -5.35 8.93 -8.33
C ASP A 256 -6.60 8.88 -7.42
N ASP A 257 -7.54 7.98 -7.68
CA ASP A 257 -8.86 7.85 -7.03
C ASP A 257 -9.16 6.35 -6.76
N THR A 258 -9.53 5.98 -5.51
CA THR A 258 -9.75 4.58 -5.10
C THR A 258 -11.21 4.15 -5.19
N VAL A 259 -11.46 3.16 -6.05
CA VAL A 259 -12.33 2.02 -5.71
C VAL A 259 -11.64 0.72 -6.08
N LEU A 260 -10.83 0.72 -7.13
CA LEU A 260 -10.08 -0.46 -7.57
C LEU A 260 -8.65 -0.31 -7.06
N GLY A 261 -8.29 -1.04 -6.00
CA GLY A 261 -6.86 -1.32 -5.81
C GLY A 261 -6.32 -2.04 -7.04
N HIS A 262 -5.00 -2.20 -7.12
CA HIS A 262 -4.44 -3.16 -8.07
C HIS A 262 -3.86 -4.35 -7.30
N ARG A 263 -4.27 -5.57 -7.66
CA ARG A 263 -3.66 -6.82 -7.18
C ARG A 263 -2.97 -7.47 -8.38
N PRO A 264 -1.63 -7.38 -8.49
CA PRO A 264 -0.94 -7.93 -9.64
C PRO A 264 -1.09 -9.44 -9.64
N LYS A 265 -1.64 -9.96 -10.73
CA LYS A 265 -1.66 -11.38 -11.05
C LYS A 265 -0.57 -11.57 -12.09
N ALA A 266 0.50 -12.22 -11.67
CA ALA A 266 1.67 -12.40 -12.51
C ALA A 266 2.15 -13.85 -12.38
N SER A 267 2.47 -14.46 -13.50
CA SER A 267 3.43 -15.56 -13.54
C SER A 267 4.71 -15.05 -14.19
N LEU A 268 5.85 -15.65 -13.86
CA LEU A 268 7.14 -15.23 -14.35
C LEU A 268 7.79 -16.38 -15.12
N ARG A 269 8.13 -16.16 -16.38
CA ARG A 269 8.89 -17.09 -17.22
C ARG A 269 10.26 -16.52 -17.51
N VAL A 270 11.29 -17.34 -17.40
CA VAL A 270 12.67 -16.96 -17.66
C VAL A 270 13.19 -17.72 -18.86
N PHE A 271 13.69 -16.99 -19.84
CA PHE A 271 14.33 -17.54 -21.03
C PHE A 271 15.79 -17.11 -21.08
N ALA A 272 16.68 -18.03 -21.48
CA ALA A 272 18.11 -17.79 -21.55
C ALA A 272 18.67 -18.08 -22.95
N GLY A 273 19.59 -17.20 -23.39
CA GLY A 273 20.34 -17.35 -24.63
C GLY A 273 19.53 -16.96 -25.87
N ALA A 274 20.21 -16.94 -27.02
CA ALA A 274 19.61 -16.53 -28.30
C ALA A 274 18.46 -17.43 -28.77
N GLU A 275 18.44 -18.70 -28.32
CA GLU A 275 17.40 -19.67 -28.64
C GLU A 275 16.20 -19.60 -27.68
N LEU A 276 16.17 -18.65 -26.75
CA LEU A 276 15.13 -18.46 -25.73
C LEU A 276 14.75 -19.77 -25.03
N THR A 277 15.74 -20.52 -24.55
CA THR A 277 15.40 -21.77 -23.83
C THR A 277 14.84 -21.42 -22.46
N GLU A 278 13.68 -21.99 -22.13
CA GLU A 278 13.07 -21.82 -20.82
C GLU A 278 14.00 -22.35 -19.72
N GLY A 279 14.37 -21.45 -18.82
CA GLY A 279 15.24 -21.72 -17.68
C GLY A 279 14.44 -22.01 -16.40
N ASP A 280 13.42 -21.20 -16.14
CA ASP A 280 12.59 -21.32 -14.94
C ASP A 280 11.19 -20.74 -15.16
N PHE A 281 10.24 -21.19 -14.34
CA PHE A 281 8.86 -20.72 -14.33
C PHE A 281 8.31 -20.66 -12.92
N GLU A 282 7.89 -19.47 -12.50
CA GLU A 282 7.19 -19.26 -11.24
C GLU A 282 5.72 -18.98 -11.52
N GLU A 283 4.87 -19.94 -11.15
CA GLU A 283 3.43 -19.86 -11.34
C GLU A 283 2.77 -19.09 -10.19
N ASN A 284 1.84 -18.18 -10.50
CA ASN A 284 0.95 -17.53 -9.52
C ASN A 284 1.65 -16.72 -8.41
N LEU A 285 2.42 -15.69 -8.77
CA LEU A 285 2.97 -14.71 -7.82
C LEU A 285 1.87 -14.00 -6.99
N SER A 286 0.62 -14.00 -7.47
CA SER A 286 -0.54 -13.35 -6.82
C SER A 286 -0.83 -13.80 -5.39
N ASN A 287 -0.30 -14.96 -4.99
CA ASN A 287 -0.47 -15.49 -3.63
C ASN A 287 0.53 -14.91 -2.63
N LEU A 288 1.53 -14.15 -3.10
CA LEU A 288 2.51 -13.53 -2.23
C LEU A 288 1.87 -12.35 -1.49
N PRO A 289 1.99 -12.27 -0.15
CA PRO A 289 1.45 -11.15 0.62
C PRO A 289 1.99 -9.78 0.13
N SER A 290 3.20 -9.76 -0.42
CA SER A 290 3.78 -8.57 -1.05
C SER A 290 2.97 -8.02 -2.22
N LEU A 291 2.11 -8.84 -2.84
CA LEU A 291 1.24 -8.52 -3.97
C LEU A 291 -0.24 -8.39 -3.57
N ALA A 292 -0.54 -8.15 -2.28
CA ALA A 292 -1.82 -7.61 -1.80
C ALA A 292 -2.21 -6.30 -2.53
N TRP A 293 -3.42 -5.78 -2.29
CA TRP A 293 -3.85 -4.51 -2.90
C TRP A 293 -2.85 -3.36 -2.69
N ILE A 294 -2.52 -2.65 -3.77
CA ILE A 294 -1.58 -1.53 -3.79
C ILE A 294 -2.34 -0.21 -3.65
N ALA A 295 -1.97 0.63 -2.69
CA ALA A 295 -2.59 1.95 -2.48
C ALA A 295 -2.31 2.90 -3.67
N PRO A 296 -3.18 3.90 -3.93
CA PRO A 296 -2.96 4.92 -4.95
C PRO A 296 -1.60 5.59 -4.86
N GLN A 297 -0.96 5.80 -6.01
CA GLN A 297 0.33 6.48 -6.08
C GLN A 297 1.38 5.84 -5.16
N ARG A 298 1.29 4.53 -4.92
CA ARG A 298 2.24 3.73 -4.13
C ARG A 298 2.69 2.52 -4.92
N MET A 299 3.81 1.95 -4.48
CA MET A 299 4.39 0.77 -5.07
C MET A 299 4.20 -0.47 -4.19
N ALA A 300 4.37 -1.63 -4.81
CA ALA A 300 4.66 -2.88 -4.15
C ALA A 300 5.87 -3.52 -4.83
N THR A 301 6.85 -3.96 -4.05
CA THR A 301 8.03 -4.67 -4.58
C THR A 301 8.15 -6.05 -3.95
N VAL A 302 8.32 -7.06 -4.81
CA VAL A 302 8.60 -8.43 -4.43
C VAL A 302 9.94 -8.89 -5.00
N THR A 303 10.71 -9.66 -4.24
CA THR A 303 11.92 -10.30 -4.75
C THR A 303 11.62 -11.74 -5.13
N VAL A 304 11.77 -12.06 -6.41
CA VAL A 304 11.61 -13.41 -6.96
C VAL A 304 12.99 -14.02 -7.19
N HIS A 305 13.10 -15.33 -7.00
CA HIS A 305 14.32 -16.09 -7.26
C HIS A 305 14.08 -17.05 -8.41
N PHE A 306 15.06 -17.21 -9.29
CA PHE A 306 15.00 -18.15 -10.40
C PHE A 306 16.38 -18.75 -10.70
N THR A 307 16.41 -19.83 -11.46
CA THR A 307 17.64 -20.54 -11.84
C THR A 307 17.83 -20.57 -13.36
N ILE A 308 19.02 -20.22 -13.83
CA ILE A 308 19.41 -20.43 -15.23
C ILE A 308 20.30 -21.67 -15.33
N PRO A 309 19.93 -22.69 -16.12
CA PRO A 309 20.71 -23.91 -16.28
C PRO A 309 22.15 -23.65 -16.74
N GLY A 310 23.14 -24.26 -16.08
CA GLY A 310 24.56 -23.95 -16.29
C GLY A 310 25.13 -24.27 -17.68
N LYS A 311 24.39 -25.01 -18.52
CA LYS A 311 24.76 -25.29 -19.93
C LYS A 311 24.31 -24.19 -20.91
N GLN A 312 23.53 -23.22 -20.44
CA GLN A 312 22.93 -22.15 -21.24
C GLN A 312 23.43 -20.80 -20.71
N VAL A 313 24.66 -20.42 -21.04
CA VAL A 313 25.17 -19.11 -20.58
C VAL A 313 26.14 -18.48 -21.58
N GLU A 314 25.63 -18.15 -22.78
CA GLU A 314 26.14 -16.99 -23.54
C GLU A 314 24.94 -16.31 -24.21
N GLY A 315 24.56 -15.12 -23.72
CA GLY A 315 23.47 -14.32 -24.29
C GLY A 315 22.60 -13.63 -23.25
N PRO A 316 21.71 -12.74 -23.70
CA PRO A 316 20.79 -12.04 -22.82
C PRO A 316 19.79 -13.00 -22.17
N VAL A 317 19.20 -12.53 -21.07
CA VAL A 317 18.09 -13.18 -20.38
C VAL A 317 16.84 -12.37 -20.66
N SER A 318 15.77 -13.08 -21.03
CA SER A 318 14.44 -12.51 -21.18
C SER A 318 13.55 -12.98 -20.04
N ILE A 319 12.84 -12.06 -19.42
CA ILE A 319 11.85 -12.34 -18.39
C ILE A 319 10.50 -11.86 -18.92
N GLU A 320 9.60 -12.81 -19.07
CA GLU A 320 8.21 -12.56 -19.44
C GLU A 320 7.35 -12.59 -18.19
N VAL A 321 6.54 -11.55 -18.00
CA VAL A 321 5.49 -11.50 -16.99
C VAL A 321 4.15 -11.60 -17.68
N VAL A 322 3.44 -12.68 -17.37
CA VAL A 322 2.14 -13.02 -17.96
C VAL A 322 1.06 -12.64 -16.98
N ASP A 323 0.14 -11.79 -17.43
CA ASP A 323 -1.06 -11.42 -16.68
C ASP A 323 -2.13 -12.55 -16.75
N PRO A 324 -3.19 -12.49 -15.92
CA PRO A 324 -4.22 -13.53 -15.90
C PRO A 324 -5.15 -13.53 -17.13
N TYR A 325 -5.07 -12.51 -17.98
CA TYR A 325 -5.79 -12.38 -19.24
C TYR A 325 -4.95 -12.85 -20.45
N GLY A 326 -3.68 -13.18 -20.23
CA GLY A 326 -2.73 -13.65 -21.23
C GLY A 326 -2.02 -12.52 -21.97
N GLU A 327 -1.99 -11.31 -21.40
CA GLU A 327 -1.13 -10.22 -21.86
C GLU A 327 0.28 -10.40 -21.29
N ASP A 328 1.27 -10.28 -22.16
CA ASP A 328 2.67 -10.61 -21.87
C ASP A 328 3.54 -9.34 -21.95
N VAL A 329 4.26 -9.04 -20.87
CA VAL A 329 5.30 -8.01 -20.88
C VAL A 329 6.66 -8.66 -20.83
N THR A 330 7.49 -8.43 -21.84
CA THR A 330 8.84 -9.01 -21.95
C THR A 330 9.93 -7.98 -21.69
N TYR A 331 10.84 -8.33 -20.77
CA TYR A 331 12.05 -7.59 -20.45
C TYR A 331 13.27 -8.39 -20.86
N THR A 332 14.23 -7.77 -21.51
CA THR A 332 15.48 -8.43 -21.91
C THR A 332 16.70 -7.63 -21.48
N GLY A 333 17.75 -8.33 -21.08
CA GLY A 333 19.06 -7.73 -20.84
C GLY A 333 20.10 -8.75 -20.41
N ASP A 334 21.34 -8.30 -20.30
CA ASP A 334 22.41 -9.12 -19.76
C ASP A 334 22.24 -9.30 -18.26
N VAL A 335 22.51 -10.50 -17.73
CA VAL A 335 22.59 -10.72 -16.28
C VAL A 335 24.01 -10.46 -15.78
N LYS A 336 24.13 -9.68 -14.70
CA LYS A 336 25.43 -9.38 -14.11
C LYS A 336 25.92 -10.59 -13.31
N ASN A 337 27.16 -11.00 -13.57
CA ASN A 337 27.88 -12.02 -12.80
C ASN A 337 28.05 -11.59 -11.35
#